data_AF-A0A3A8TDT2-F1
#
_entry.id   AF-A0A3A8TDT2-F1
#
_cell.length_a   1.000
_cell.length_b   1.000
_cell.length_c   1.000
_cell.angle_alpha   90.00
_cell.angle_beta   90.00
_cell.angle_gamma   90.00
#
_symmetry.space_group_name_H-M   'P 1'
#
loop_
_entity.id
_entity.type
_entity.pdbx_description
1 polymer ?
#
loop_
_entity_poly.entity_id
_entity_poly.type
_entity_poly.pdbx_seq_one_letter_code
_entity_poly.pdbx_strand_id
1 'polypeptide(L)'
;MELEGSEQEELTHALLGAFTSLEELLQMVEVKCGRSLVPPVEREGAARARALVRTAEAEGWTDVLVRGAQAAAPGHPRIRRFLQGYLSSVQRSVPGSALARIVQQSRLALTPQAWRDRLTTLSRRVCRVELEGGRALGTGFLVAPDIVLTNSHVIEHRLLEALRVRFDLKVLPDRIAVHPGRVYAVTACLAQSPHSPADLMHPRPREATRDELDYAFLQIQDAPGEDRVGDQPRGFVPLAPSSPTAFEPGALALVVQHPKGRPMQVALDTFQTVNRSQTRVTYCTNTHPGSSGSPCFTPDLELVALHHSGDPRPGHESAEDDEGIPLDAIRGSLSGSVLRRLGWE
;
A
#
# COMPACT_ATOMS: atom_id res chain seq x y z
N MET A 1 4.99 -13.12 -12.95
CA MET A 1 5.61 -11.84 -13.35
C MET A 1 7.07 -12.15 -13.51
N GLU A 2 7.66 -11.79 -14.63
CA GLU A 2 9.05 -12.13 -14.92
C GLU A 2 9.97 -11.40 -13.97
N LEU A 3 10.93 -12.14 -13.42
CA LEU A 3 12.07 -11.65 -12.68
C LEU A 3 13.08 -11.13 -13.70
N GLU A 4 13.72 -10.00 -13.40
CA GLU A 4 14.89 -9.56 -14.16
C GLU A 4 16.03 -10.57 -13.98
N GLY A 5 17.01 -10.61 -14.89
CA GLY A 5 18.08 -11.62 -14.86
C GLY A 5 18.84 -11.69 -13.51
N SER A 6 19.09 -10.54 -12.88
CA SER A 6 19.70 -10.46 -11.55
C SER A 6 18.79 -11.01 -10.44
N GLU A 7 17.48 -10.89 -10.59
CA GLU A 7 16.48 -11.36 -9.63
C GLU A 7 16.28 -12.87 -9.74
N GLN A 8 16.37 -13.43 -10.95
CA GLN A 8 16.41 -14.88 -11.15
C GLN A 8 17.62 -15.50 -10.44
N GLU A 9 18.78 -14.85 -10.54
CA GLU A 9 20.01 -15.28 -9.86
C GLU A 9 19.90 -15.15 -8.35
N GLU A 10 19.36 -14.04 -7.83
CA GLU A 10 19.18 -13.85 -6.39
C GLU A 10 18.20 -14.88 -5.80
N LEU A 11 17.06 -15.12 -6.46
CA LEU A 11 16.09 -16.13 -6.04
C LEU A 11 16.72 -17.53 -6.09
N THR A 12 17.44 -17.84 -7.17
CA THR A 12 18.20 -19.10 -7.29
C THR A 12 19.16 -19.27 -6.11
N HIS A 13 19.97 -18.26 -5.80
CA HIS A 13 20.91 -18.31 -4.68
C HIS A 13 20.23 -18.41 -3.31
N ALA A 14 19.07 -17.77 -3.15
CA ALA A 14 18.29 -17.83 -1.93
C ALA A 14 17.70 -19.24 -1.73
N LEU A 15 17.15 -19.85 -2.79
CA LEU A 15 16.64 -21.22 -2.81
C LEU A 15 17.77 -22.23 -2.52
N LEU A 16 18.93 -22.10 -3.15
CA LEU A 16 20.08 -22.97 -2.90
C LEU A 16 20.62 -22.90 -1.47
N GLY A 17 20.57 -21.70 -0.87
CA GLY A 17 20.98 -21.52 0.52
C GLY A 17 20.01 -22.14 1.51
N ALA A 18 18.71 -22.08 1.21
CA ALA A 18 17.65 -22.54 2.09
C ALA A 18 17.32 -24.04 1.93
N PHE A 19 17.48 -24.58 0.73
CA PHE A 19 17.14 -25.96 0.37
C PHE A 19 18.35 -26.60 -0.28
N THR A 20 19.07 -27.41 0.50
CA THR A 20 20.37 -27.95 0.12
C THR A 20 20.25 -29.28 -0.61
N SER A 21 19.13 -29.99 -0.44
CA SER A 21 18.84 -31.27 -1.09
C SER A 21 17.71 -31.16 -2.13
N LEU A 22 17.63 -32.16 -3.02
CA LEU A 22 16.50 -32.29 -3.96
C LEU A 22 15.18 -32.45 -3.21
N GLU A 23 15.19 -33.27 -2.17
CA GLU A 23 14.02 -33.64 -1.40
C GLU A 23 13.43 -32.44 -0.67
N GLU A 24 14.26 -31.61 -0.04
CA GLU A 24 13.84 -30.36 0.61
C GLU A 24 13.17 -29.38 -0.37
N LEU A 25 13.76 -29.23 -1.57
CA LEU A 25 13.23 -28.33 -2.59
C LEU A 25 11.90 -28.85 -3.16
N LEU A 26 11.80 -30.15 -3.45
CA LEU A 26 10.56 -30.78 -3.93
C LEU A 26 9.46 -30.70 -2.87
N GLN A 27 9.79 -31.01 -1.62
CA GLN A 27 8.85 -30.91 -0.50
C GLN A 27 8.34 -29.48 -0.32
N MET A 28 9.20 -28.47 -0.45
CA MET A 28 8.77 -27.06 -0.40
C MET A 28 7.79 -26.75 -1.54
N VAL A 29 8.06 -27.20 -2.76
CA VAL A 29 7.17 -26.92 -3.90
C VAL A 29 5.85 -27.68 -3.79
N GLU A 30 5.89 -28.95 -3.38
CA GLU A 30 4.69 -29.75 -3.20
C GLU A 30 3.82 -29.23 -2.05
N VAL A 31 4.41 -29.09 -0.86
CA VAL A 31 3.67 -28.79 0.37
C VAL A 31 3.33 -27.31 0.50
N LYS A 32 4.23 -26.40 0.10
CA LYS A 32 4.02 -24.95 0.27
C LYS A 32 3.55 -24.25 -0.99
N CYS A 33 3.88 -24.76 -2.17
CA CYS A 33 3.42 -24.18 -3.43
C CYS A 33 2.20 -24.91 -4.02
N GLY A 34 1.82 -26.08 -3.47
CA GLY A 34 0.69 -26.87 -3.96
C GLY A 34 0.89 -27.36 -5.40
N ARG A 35 2.16 -27.57 -5.80
CA ARG A 35 2.55 -27.88 -7.18
C ARG A 35 3.34 -29.19 -7.20
N SER A 36 2.99 -30.07 -8.11
CA SER A 36 3.81 -31.25 -8.40
C SER A 36 4.79 -30.89 -9.52
N LEU A 37 6.08 -30.89 -9.22
CA LEU A 37 7.10 -30.76 -10.26
C LEU A 37 7.40 -32.13 -10.83
N VAL A 38 7.39 -32.23 -12.16
CA VAL A 38 8.20 -33.25 -12.82
C VAL A 38 9.65 -32.79 -12.63
N PRO A 39 10.53 -33.56 -11.97
CA PRO A 39 11.89 -33.12 -11.70
C PRO A 39 12.56 -32.75 -13.03
N PRO A 40 13.08 -31.52 -13.18
CA PRO A 40 13.77 -31.15 -14.40
C PRO A 40 14.93 -32.12 -14.60
N VAL A 41 15.14 -32.54 -15.85
CA VAL A 41 16.20 -33.49 -16.27
C VAL A 41 17.61 -32.92 -15.97
N GLU A 42 17.70 -31.64 -15.58
CA GLU A 42 18.95 -30.91 -15.30
C GLU A 42 19.60 -31.26 -13.95
N ARG A 43 20.94 -31.29 -13.99
CA ARG A 43 21.86 -31.72 -12.93
C ARG A 43 21.79 -30.84 -11.66
N GLU A 44 22.31 -31.42 -10.58
CA GLU A 44 22.29 -30.98 -9.18
C GLU A 44 22.54 -29.48 -8.91
N GLY A 45 22.06 -29.03 -7.75
CA GLY A 45 22.35 -27.69 -7.22
C GLY A 45 21.76 -26.55 -8.07
N ALA A 46 22.62 -25.63 -8.51
CA ALA A 46 22.21 -24.34 -9.06
C ALA A 46 21.45 -24.41 -10.38
N ALA A 47 21.70 -25.41 -11.22
CA ALA A 47 20.97 -25.59 -12.47
C ALA A 47 19.49 -25.92 -12.20
N ARG A 48 19.22 -26.80 -11.21
CA ARG A 48 17.87 -27.13 -10.77
C ARG A 48 17.11 -25.94 -10.21
N ALA A 49 17.73 -25.16 -9.32
CA ALA A 49 17.09 -23.98 -8.75
C ALA A 49 16.76 -22.95 -9.85
N ARG A 50 17.64 -22.74 -10.83
CA ARG A 50 17.35 -21.90 -12.01
C ARG A 50 16.21 -22.45 -12.85
N ALA A 51 16.19 -23.76 -13.12
CA ALA A 51 15.12 -24.39 -13.87
C ALA A 51 13.77 -24.19 -13.18
N LEU A 52 13.71 -24.37 -11.86
CA LEU A 52 12.51 -24.11 -11.06
C LEU A 52 12.03 -22.67 -11.19
N VAL A 53 12.95 -21.70 -11.08
CA VAL A 53 12.61 -20.27 -11.23
C VAL A 53 12.07 -19.99 -12.64
N ARG A 54 12.74 -20.48 -13.69
CA ARG A 54 12.30 -20.32 -15.08
C ARG A 54 10.93 -20.96 -15.33
N THR A 55 10.68 -22.15 -14.79
CA THR A 55 9.37 -22.81 -14.87
C THR A 55 8.31 -21.99 -14.16
N ALA A 56 8.61 -21.50 -12.95
CA ALA A 56 7.69 -20.65 -12.21
C ALA A 56 7.36 -19.34 -12.92
N GLU A 57 8.31 -18.76 -13.65
CA GLU A 57 8.07 -17.60 -14.50
C GLU A 57 7.23 -17.93 -15.73
N ALA A 58 7.63 -18.96 -16.49
CA ALA A 58 6.97 -19.40 -17.72
C ALA A 58 5.50 -19.79 -17.46
N GLU A 59 5.22 -20.38 -16.31
CA GLU A 59 3.88 -20.79 -15.89
C GLU A 59 3.18 -19.75 -14.98
N GLY A 60 3.80 -18.60 -14.71
CA GLY A 60 3.19 -17.48 -14.02
C GLY A 60 2.96 -17.63 -12.51
N TRP A 61 3.68 -18.51 -11.81
CA TRP A 61 3.54 -18.78 -10.37
C TRP A 61 4.76 -18.38 -9.51
N THR A 62 5.63 -17.51 -10.00
CA THR A 62 6.79 -16.98 -9.25
C THR A 62 6.46 -16.48 -7.83
N ASP A 63 5.32 -15.79 -7.63
CA ASP A 63 4.90 -15.32 -6.30
C ASP A 63 4.65 -16.49 -5.32
N VAL A 64 4.05 -17.58 -5.83
CA VAL A 64 3.79 -18.79 -5.06
C VAL A 64 5.11 -19.44 -4.66
N LEU A 65 6.08 -19.51 -5.58
CA LEU A 65 7.42 -20.03 -5.29
C LEU A 65 8.12 -19.22 -4.18
N VAL A 66 8.07 -17.90 -4.28
CA VAL A 66 8.74 -17.00 -3.33
C VAL A 66 8.10 -17.08 -1.94
N ARG A 67 6.77 -17.08 -1.86
CA ARG A 67 6.04 -17.21 -0.59
C ARG A 67 6.17 -18.62 0.00
N GLY A 68 6.14 -19.64 -0.84
CA GLY A 68 6.34 -21.04 -0.43
C GLY A 68 7.73 -21.23 0.19
N ALA A 69 8.75 -20.64 -0.42
CA ALA A 69 10.11 -20.65 0.11
C ALA A 69 10.21 -19.93 1.47
N GLN A 70 9.55 -18.78 1.65
CA GLN A 70 9.47 -18.11 2.96
C GLN A 70 8.72 -18.94 3.99
N ALA A 71 7.62 -19.58 3.61
CA ALA A 71 6.82 -20.40 4.52
C ALA A 71 7.56 -21.67 4.97
N ALA A 72 8.41 -22.25 4.10
CA ALA A 72 9.26 -23.38 4.43
C ALA A 72 10.51 -22.98 5.23
N ALA A 73 11.08 -21.79 4.97
CA ALA A 73 12.31 -21.32 5.60
C ALA A 73 12.18 -19.89 6.18
N PRO A 74 11.29 -19.65 7.15
CA PRO A 74 10.94 -18.29 7.60
C PRO A 74 12.09 -17.53 8.27
N GLY A 75 13.05 -18.25 8.85
CA GLY A 75 14.26 -17.70 9.46
C GLY A 75 15.45 -17.52 8.52
N HIS A 76 15.36 -17.98 7.26
CA HIS A 76 16.51 -17.99 6.37
C HIS A 76 16.79 -16.58 5.82
N PRO A 77 17.99 -16.00 6.07
CA PRO A 77 18.25 -14.58 5.83
C PRO A 77 18.18 -14.20 4.35
N ARG A 78 18.60 -15.08 3.44
CA ARG A 78 18.53 -14.81 1.99
C ARG A 78 17.10 -14.85 1.44
N ILE A 79 16.26 -15.76 1.94
CA ILE A 79 14.85 -15.84 1.54
C ILE A 79 14.11 -14.60 2.06
N ARG A 80 14.33 -14.24 3.32
CA ARG A 80 13.77 -13.03 3.92
C ARG A 80 14.20 -11.76 3.19
N ARG A 81 15.49 -11.64 2.84
CA ARG A 81 16.05 -10.52 2.08
C ARG A 81 15.41 -10.45 0.69
N PHE A 82 15.36 -11.58 -0.02
CA PHE A 82 14.73 -11.64 -1.33
C PHE A 82 13.24 -11.26 -1.25
N LEU A 83 12.49 -11.80 -0.29
CA LEU A 83 11.07 -11.48 -0.11
C LEU A 83 10.84 -10.00 0.22
N GLN A 84 11.66 -9.41 1.10
CA GLN A 84 11.59 -7.98 1.39
C GLN A 84 11.82 -7.13 0.13
N GLY A 85 12.79 -7.49 -0.71
CA GLY A 85 13.03 -6.83 -1.99
C GLY A 85 11.94 -7.11 -3.04
N TYR A 86 11.40 -8.32 -3.05
CA TYR A 86 10.36 -8.77 -3.98
C TYR A 86 9.03 -8.03 -3.75
N LEU A 87 8.64 -7.82 -2.48
CA LEU A 87 7.38 -7.17 -2.11
C LEU A 87 7.42 -5.63 -2.14
N SER A 88 8.60 -5.03 -2.28
CA SER A 88 8.80 -3.59 -2.15
C SER A 88 8.74 -2.79 -3.46
N SER A 89 8.50 -3.46 -4.58
CA SER A 89 7.93 -2.82 -5.77
C SER A 89 6.40 -2.78 -5.62
N VAL A 90 5.81 -1.58 -5.70
CA VAL A 90 4.36 -1.35 -5.65
C VAL A 90 3.59 -2.28 -6.60
N GLN A 91 4.13 -2.53 -7.80
CA GLN A 91 3.51 -3.42 -8.81
C GLN A 91 3.52 -4.90 -8.41
N ARG A 92 4.48 -5.29 -7.55
CA ARG A 92 4.68 -6.66 -7.04
C ARG A 92 4.04 -6.89 -5.68
N SER A 93 3.69 -5.82 -4.96
CA SER A 93 2.89 -5.89 -3.74
C SER A 93 1.51 -6.52 -4.00
N VAL A 94 1.02 -6.47 -5.25
CA VAL A 94 -0.24 -7.09 -5.68
C VAL A 94 0.01 -8.44 -6.38
N PRO A 95 -0.34 -9.59 -5.76
CA PRO A 95 -0.17 -10.91 -6.36
C PRO A 95 -0.91 -11.08 -7.69
N GLY A 96 -0.48 -12.00 -8.55
CA GLY A 96 -1.13 -12.25 -9.84
C GLY A 96 -2.60 -12.69 -9.72
N SER A 97 -2.92 -13.53 -8.72
CA SER A 97 -4.29 -13.97 -8.42
C SER A 97 -5.17 -12.81 -7.94
N ALA A 98 -4.61 -11.94 -7.09
CA ALA A 98 -5.25 -10.70 -6.65
C ALA A 98 -5.48 -9.75 -7.83
N LEU A 99 -4.49 -9.57 -8.71
CA LEU A 99 -4.63 -8.73 -9.90
C LEU A 99 -5.71 -9.25 -10.85
N ALA A 100 -5.81 -10.57 -11.05
CA ALA A 100 -6.88 -11.16 -11.84
C ALA A 100 -8.26 -10.82 -11.25
N ARG A 101 -8.43 -10.93 -9.92
CA ARG A 101 -9.66 -10.52 -9.22
C ARG A 101 -9.93 -9.02 -9.36
N ILE A 102 -8.91 -8.18 -9.22
CA ILE A 102 -9.02 -6.73 -9.38
C ILE A 102 -9.51 -6.39 -10.78
N VAL A 103 -8.87 -6.92 -11.81
CA VAL A 103 -9.25 -6.69 -13.21
C VAL A 103 -10.65 -7.22 -13.50
N GLN A 104 -11.06 -8.33 -12.88
CA GLN A 104 -12.41 -8.88 -13.00
C GLN A 104 -13.49 -8.00 -12.34
N GLN A 105 -13.17 -7.37 -11.19
CA GLN A 105 -14.09 -6.49 -10.46
C GLN A 105 -14.06 -5.04 -10.99
N SER A 106 -12.98 -4.65 -11.67
CA SER A 106 -12.81 -3.35 -12.29
C SER A 106 -13.84 -3.15 -13.40
N ARG A 107 -14.54 -2.02 -13.36
CA ARG A 107 -15.45 -1.60 -14.43
C ARG A 107 -14.68 -1.07 -15.64
N LEU A 108 -13.44 -0.65 -15.41
CA LEU A 108 -12.52 -0.25 -16.45
C LEU A 108 -11.99 -1.53 -17.12
N ALA A 109 -12.28 -1.72 -18.41
CA ALA A 109 -11.79 -2.84 -19.21
C ALA A 109 -10.27 -2.74 -19.49
N LEU A 110 -9.45 -2.72 -18.43
CA LEU A 110 -8.00 -2.58 -18.47
C LEU A 110 -7.34 -3.96 -18.54
N THR A 111 -6.24 -4.03 -19.27
CA THR A 111 -5.34 -5.17 -19.16
C THR A 111 -4.62 -5.16 -17.79
N PRO A 112 -4.16 -6.31 -17.28
CA PRO A 112 -3.36 -6.36 -16.05
C PRO A 112 -2.15 -5.42 -16.06
N GLN A 113 -1.52 -5.23 -17.22
CA GLN A 113 -0.38 -4.32 -17.38
C GLN A 113 -0.82 -2.85 -17.28
N ALA A 114 -1.87 -2.46 -18.02
CA ALA A 114 -2.40 -1.10 -17.99
C ALA A 114 -2.85 -0.70 -16.56
N TRP A 115 -3.43 -1.64 -15.81
CA TRP A 115 -3.79 -1.43 -14.41
C TRP A 115 -2.56 -1.17 -13.53
N ARG A 116 -1.49 -1.97 -13.67
CA ARG A 116 -0.22 -1.77 -12.94
C ARG A 116 0.44 -0.43 -13.26
N ASP A 117 0.42 -0.01 -14.52
CA ASP A 117 1.00 1.26 -14.96
C ASP A 117 0.24 2.45 -14.34
N ARG A 118 -1.10 2.35 -14.27
CA ARG A 118 -1.93 3.33 -13.57
C ARG A 118 -1.64 3.37 -12.07
N LEU A 119 -1.56 2.22 -11.41
CA LEU A 119 -1.19 2.14 -9.99
C LEU A 119 0.19 2.78 -9.76
N THR A 120 1.16 2.51 -10.62
CA THR A 120 2.52 3.08 -10.53
C THR A 120 2.50 4.60 -10.61
N THR A 121 1.66 5.15 -11.49
CA THR A 121 1.48 6.59 -11.62
C THR A 121 0.84 7.19 -10.38
N LEU A 122 -0.20 6.54 -9.85
CA LEU A 122 -0.89 6.96 -8.62
C LEU A 122 0.00 6.90 -7.38
N SER A 123 0.81 5.85 -7.24
CA SER A 123 1.70 5.67 -6.11
C SER A 123 2.76 6.76 -5.99
N ARG A 124 3.13 7.45 -7.10
CA ARG A 124 3.99 8.64 -7.03
C ARG A 124 3.37 9.79 -6.24
N ARG A 125 2.05 9.78 -6.05
CA ARG A 125 1.30 10.83 -5.36
C ARG A 125 1.17 10.56 -3.86
N VAL A 126 1.64 9.40 -3.40
CA VAL A 126 1.63 8.99 -1.99
C VAL A 126 2.99 9.28 -1.37
N CYS A 127 2.98 9.78 -0.14
CA CYS A 127 4.17 10.16 0.63
C CYS A 127 4.14 9.59 2.04
N ARG A 128 5.32 9.48 2.64
CA ARG A 128 5.47 9.25 4.07
C ARG A 128 5.41 10.59 4.80
N VAL A 129 4.57 10.71 5.82
CA VAL A 129 4.57 11.84 6.75
C VAL A 129 5.57 11.55 7.86
N GLU A 130 6.50 12.47 8.10
CA GLU A 130 7.60 12.29 9.04
C GLU A 130 7.95 13.60 9.76
N LEU A 131 8.69 13.49 10.85
CA LEU A 131 9.37 14.64 11.44
C LEU A 131 10.71 14.89 10.76
N GLU A 132 11.20 16.11 10.89
CA GLU A 132 12.60 16.43 10.66
C GLU A 132 13.52 15.41 11.35
N GLY A 133 14.56 14.98 10.63
CA GLY A 133 15.39 13.83 11.02
C GLY A 133 14.84 12.47 10.57
N GLY A 134 13.68 12.40 9.92
CA GLY A 134 13.18 11.20 9.22
C GLY A 134 12.38 10.23 10.09
N ARG A 135 11.93 10.64 11.29
CA ARG A 135 11.07 9.81 12.14
C ARG A 135 9.68 9.72 11.52
N ALA A 136 9.34 8.55 10.97
CA ALA A 136 8.05 8.30 10.34
C ALA A 136 6.89 8.43 11.35
N LEU A 137 5.80 9.07 10.92
CA LEU A 137 4.57 9.25 11.68
C LEU A 137 3.40 8.51 11.03
N GLY A 138 3.29 8.58 9.70
CA GLY A 138 2.18 8.02 8.95
C GLY A 138 2.38 8.11 7.44
N THR A 139 1.28 8.01 6.72
CA THR A 139 1.20 8.15 5.27
C THR A 139 0.32 9.36 4.92
N GLY A 140 0.55 9.96 3.76
CA GLY A 140 -0.34 10.97 3.19
C GLY A 140 -0.27 10.93 1.67
N PHE A 141 -1.06 11.73 0.98
CA PHE A 141 -1.05 11.79 -0.48
C PHE A 141 -1.50 13.14 -1.02
N LEU A 142 -1.03 13.51 -2.21
CA LEU A 142 -1.39 14.75 -2.87
C LEU A 142 -2.84 14.72 -3.36
N VAL A 143 -3.59 15.77 -3.01
CA VAL A 143 -4.97 16.04 -3.47
C VAL A 143 -5.08 17.33 -4.28
N ALA A 144 -4.01 18.13 -4.30
CA ALA A 144 -3.77 19.28 -5.15
C ALA A 144 -2.25 19.40 -5.39
N PRO A 145 -1.76 20.32 -6.25
CA PRO A 145 -0.33 20.44 -6.58
C PRO A 145 0.62 20.52 -5.38
N ASP A 146 0.17 21.14 -4.29
CA ASP A 146 0.94 21.42 -3.07
C ASP A 146 0.18 21.07 -1.78
N ILE A 147 -0.92 20.31 -1.87
CA ILE A 147 -1.74 19.94 -0.71
C ILE A 147 -1.73 18.42 -0.51
N VAL A 148 -1.36 17.99 0.69
CA VAL A 148 -1.35 16.60 1.15
C VAL A 148 -2.51 16.36 2.10
N LEU A 149 -3.27 15.28 1.87
CA LEU A 149 -4.24 14.75 2.82
C LEU A 149 -3.60 13.64 3.67
N THR A 150 -3.81 13.69 4.97
CA THR A 150 -3.40 12.69 5.98
C THR A 150 -4.42 12.67 7.12
N ASN A 151 -4.26 11.78 8.10
CA ASN A 151 -5.04 11.87 9.34
C ASN A 151 -4.57 13.02 10.25
N SER A 152 -5.49 13.53 11.07
CA SER A 152 -5.19 14.54 12.10
C SER A 152 -4.29 13.96 13.20
N HIS A 153 -4.57 12.76 13.70
CA HIS A 153 -3.78 12.13 14.76
C HIS A 153 -2.31 11.88 14.35
N VAL A 154 -2.02 11.73 13.06
CA VAL A 154 -0.65 11.56 12.54
C VAL A 154 0.22 12.78 12.86
N ILE A 155 -0.36 13.97 12.84
CA ILE A 155 0.33 15.24 13.08
C ILE A 155 0.00 15.87 14.44
N GLU A 156 -0.86 15.22 15.22
CA GLU A 156 -1.34 15.75 16.48
C GLU A 156 -0.20 15.93 17.49
N HIS A 157 -0.26 17.05 18.22
CA HIS A 157 0.78 17.46 19.17
C HIS A 157 2.17 17.58 18.52
N ARG A 158 2.26 17.96 17.24
CA ARG A 158 3.51 18.27 16.55
C ARG A 158 3.51 19.72 16.08
N LEU A 159 4.69 20.34 16.06
CA LEU A 159 4.88 21.65 15.45
C LEU A 159 4.89 21.50 13.92
N LEU A 160 4.13 22.32 13.21
CA LEU A 160 4.05 22.27 11.74
C LEU A 160 5.42 22.41 11.08
N GLU A 161 6.27 23.30 11.59
CA GLU A 161 7.64 23.54 11.12
C GLU A 161 8.57 22.32 11.23
N ALA A 162 8.25 21.37 12.11
CA ALA A 162 8.99 20.11 12.27
C ALA A 162 8.46 19.01 11.34
N LEU A 163 7.31 19.19 10.71
CA LEU A 163 6.72 18.20 9.82
C LEU A 163 7.38 18.25 8.43
N ARG A 164 7.55 17.07 7.86
CA ARG A 164 8.08 16.83 6.53
C ARG A 164 7.20 15.78 5.85
N VAL A 165 7.12 15.85 4.52
CA VAL A 165 6.59 14.78 3.69
C VAL A 165 7.66 14.28 2.74
N ARG A 166 7.74 12.96 2.57
CA ARG A 166 8.73 12.31 1.72
C ARG A 166 8.04 11.51 0.62
N PHE A 167 8.21 11.96 -0.62
CA PHE A 167 7.76 11.24 -1.80
C PHE A 167 8.83 10.29 -2.31
N ASP A 168 8.42 9.25 -3.05
CA ASP A 168 9.32 8.31 -3.75
C ASP A 168 10.26 7.52 -2.81
N LEU A 169 9.90 7.37 -1.54
CA LEU A 169 10.56 6.40 -0.67
C LEU A 169 10.11 4.98 -1.05
N LYS A 170 10.85 4.35 -1.94
CA LYS A 170 10.57 3.02 -2.49
C LYS A 170 11.85 2.26 -2.71
N VAL A 171 11.76 0.94 -2.75
CA VAL A 171 12.89 0.11 -3.18
C VAL A 171 12.97 0.20 -4.71
N LEU A 172 14.18 0.46 -5.22
CA LEU A 172 14.40 0.50 -6.67
C LEU A 172 14.28 -0.91 -7.28
N PRO A 173 14.02 -1.03 -8.59
CA PRO A 173 13.93 -2.33 -9.27
C PRO A 173 15.12 -3.25 -9.03
N ASP A 174 16.33 -2.67 -8.87
CA ASP A 174 17.57 -3.40 -8.60
C ASP A 174 17.71 -3.94 -7.17
N ARG A 175 16.81 -3.56 -6.25
CA ARG A 175 16.72 -3.99 -4.83
C ARG A 175 17.96 -3.74 -3.98
N ILE A 176 19.00 -3.12 -4.52
CA ILE A 176 20.24 -2.78 -3.80
C ILE A 176 20.08 -1.41 -3.15
N ALA A 177 19.37 -0.50 -3.83
CA ALA A 177 19.18 0.86 -3.38
C ALA A 177 17.71 1.14 -3.04
N VAL A 178 17.49 1.72 -1.86
CA VAL A 178 16.25 2.42 -1.55
C VAL A 178 16.36 3.79 -2.21
N HIS A 179 15.42 4.14 -3.07
CA HIS A 179 15.31 5.53 -3.50
C HIS A 179 15.00 6.35 -2.25
N PRO A 180 15.89 7.26 -1.83
CA PRO A 180 15.76 7.94 -0.54
C PRO A 180 14.52 8.83 -0.50
N GLY A 181 13.95 9.14 -1.67
CA GLY A 181 12.82 10.02 -1.81
C GLY A 181 13.22 11.49 -1.75
N ARG A 182 12.27 12.36 -2.06
CA ARG A 182 12.42 13.81 -1.96
C ARG A 182 11.54 14.33 -0.83
N VAL A 183 12.12 15.21 -0.02
CA VAL A 183 11.51 15.73 1.21
C VAL A 183 11.05 17.16 1.00
N TYR A 184 9.85 17.47 1.49
CA TYR A 184 9.23 18.79 1.43
C TYR A 184 8.75 19.17 2.83
N ALA A 185 8.97 20.43 3.23
CA ALA A 185 8.46 20.95 4.49
C ALA A 185 6.95 21.22 4.40
N VAL A 186 6.25 21.04 5.52
CA VAL A 186 4.87 21.50 5.69
C VAL A 186 4.90 22.99 6.04
N THR A 187 4.08 23.79 5.37
CA THR A 187 4.05 25.25 5.51
C THR A 187 2.78 25.74 6.21
N ALA A 188 1.66 25.03 6.06
CA ALA A 188 0.39 25.36 6.72
C ALA A 188 -0.52 24.13 6.87
N CYS A 189 -1.54 24.25 7.72
CA CYS A 189 -2.68 23.33 7.79
C CYS A 189 -3.93 24.09 7.34
N LEU A 190 -4.50 23.70 6.20
CA LEU A 190 -5.64 24.40 5.58
C LEU A 190 -6.99 24.04 6.22
N ALA A 191 -7.13 22.78 6.63
CA ALA A 191 -8.32 22.25 7.27
C ALA A 191 -7.94 21.03 8.09
N GLN A 192 -8.59 20.85 9.23
CA GLN A 192 -8.35 19.72 10.12
C GLN A 192 -9.65 19.39 10.86
N SER A 193 -9.88 18.09 11.05
CA SER A 193 -10.92 17.58 11.93
C SER A 193 -10.27 16.60 12.92
N PRO A 194 -10.52 16.73 14.23
CA PRO A 194 -9.95 15.84 15.23
C PRO A 194 -10.45 14.41 15.06
N HIS A 195 -9.75 13.45 15.67
CA HIS A 195 -10.27 12.09 15.78
C HIS A 195 -11.41 12.02 16.81
N SER A 196 -12.29 11.04 16.66
CA SER A 196 -13.33 10.80 17.66
C SER A 196 -12.69 10.19 18.92
N PRO A 197 -12.99 10.70 20.12
CA PRO A 197 -12.60 10.02 21.36
C PRO A 197 -13.19 8.61 21.46
N ALA A 198 -14.34 8.36 20.82
CA ALA A 198 -14.97 7.05 20.79
C ALA A 198 -14.13 6.00 20.04
N ASP A 199 -13.31 6.41 19.07
CA ASP A 199 -12.44 5.49 18.31
C ASP A 199 -11.30 4.93 19.19
N LEU A 200 -11.00 5.56 20.33
CA LEU A 200 -10.01 5.07 21.30
C LEU A 200 -10.60 4.08 22.33
N MET A 201 -11.88 3.76 22.25
CA MET A 201 -12.59 2.95 23.24
C MET A 201 -13.09 1.64 22.65
N HIS A 202 -13.07 0.57 23.44
CA HIS A 202 -13.64 -0.73 23.06
C HIS A 202 -14.54 -1.29 24.17
N PRO A 203 -15.84 -1.60 23.89
CA PRO A 203 -16.55 -1.28 22.65
C PRO A 203 -16.70 0.23 22.45
N ARG A 204 -16.90 0.68 21.21
CA ARG A 204 -17.14 2.11 20.94
C ARG A 204 -18.49 2.52 21.53
N PRO A 205 -18.55 3.58 22.35
CA PRO A 205 -19.80 4.03 22.97
C PRO A 205 -20.76 4.70 21.98
N ARG A 206 -20.24 5.19 20.84
CA ARG A 206 -20.99 5.86 19.76
C ARG A 206 -20.20 5.87 18.45
N GLU A 207 -20.88 6.18 17.36
CA GLU A 207 -20.23 6.50 16.08
C GLU A 207 -19.56 7.89 16.12
N ALA A 208 -18.52 8.08 15.30
CA ALA A 208 -17.89 9.38 15.09
C ALA A 208 -18.86 10.36 14.40
N THR A 209 -18.84 11.61 14.84
CA THR A 209 -19.63 12.69 14.21
C THR A 209 -18.92 13.27 12.98
N ARG A 210 -19.60 14.15 12.23
CA ARG A 210 -19.01 14.83 11.07
C ARG A 210 -17.91 15.83 11.41
N ASP A 211 -17.81 16.22 12.68
CA ASP A 211 -16.74 17.09 13.17
C ASP A 211 -15.54 16.29 13.73
N GLU A 212 -15.63 14.95 13.72
CA GLU A 212 -14.64 14.02 14.31
C GLU A 212 -14.13 12.99 13.27
N LEU A 213 -13.77 13.49 12.09
CA LEU A 213 -13.40 12.70 10.93
C LEU A 213 -11.89 12.42 10.84
N ASP A 214 -11.07 12.93 11.75
CA ASP A 214 -9.64 12.66 11.81
C ASP A 214 -8.86 12.90 10.50
N TYR A 215 -9.03 14.07 9.87
CA TYR A 215 -8.26 14.43 8.68
C TYR A 215 -7.47 15.71 8.89
N ALA A 216 -6.41 15.88 8.10
CA ALA A 216 -5.68 17.13 7.98
C ALA A 216 -5.24 17.36 6.52
N PHE A 217 -5.49 18.57 6.02
CA PHE A 217 -5.01 19.05 4.72
C PHE A 217 -3.79 19.93 4.95
N LEU A 218 -2.62 19.40 4.64
CA LEU A 218 -1.34 20.06 4.84
C LEU A 218 -0.89 20.72 3.53
N GLN A 219 -0.66 22.03 3.58
CA GLN A 219 0.09 22.69 2.53
C GLN A 219 1.58 22.42 2.73
N ILE A 220 2.27 22.10 1.65
CA ILE A 220 3.71 21.83 1.65
C ILE A 220 4.45 22.84 0.78
N GLN A 221 5.76 22.96 0.99
CA GLN A 221 6.61 23.83 0.19
C GLN A 221 6.65 23.37 -1.27
N ASP A 222 6.83 24.34 -2.17
CA ASP A 222 6.80 24.15 -3.62
C ASP A 222 5.45 23.56 -4.10
N ALA A 223 5.44 22.93 -5.27
CA ALA A 223 4.29 22.22 -5.81
C ALA A 223 4.74 20.86 -6.37
N PRO A 224 5.05 19.86 -5.52
CA PRO A 224 5.57 18.58 -6.00
C PRO A 224 4.63 17.80 -6.92
N GLY A 225 3.34 18.16 -6.95
CA GLY A 225 2.41 17.66 -7.98
C GLY A 225 2.78 18.10 -9.40
N GLU A 226 3.51 19.20 -9.56
CA GLU A 226 3.99 19.70 -10.85
C GLU A 226 5.39 19.17 -11.21
N ASP A 227 6.11 18.56 -10.27
CA ASP A 227 7.42 17.97 -10.53
C ASP A 227 7.32 16.94 -11.66
N ARG A 228 8.28 16.97 -12.59
CA ARG A 228 8.41 15.96 -13.64
C ARG A 228 9.02 14.69 -13.07
N VAL A 229 8.29 13.58 -13.17
CA VAL A 229 8.76 12.25 -12.80
C VAL A 229 8.82 11.39 -14.06
N GLY A 230 9.98 11.41 -14.73
CA GLY A 230 10.11 10.94 -16.11
C GLY A 230 9.47 11.94 -17.09
N ASP A 231 8.64 11.44 -18.01
CA ASP A 231 8.01 12.27 -19.05
C ASP A 231 6.68 12.92 -18.65
N GLN A 232 6.16 12.59 -17.46
CA GLN A 232 4.88 13.07 -16.97
C GLN A 232 5.03 13.85 -15.64
N PRO A 233 4.16 14.83 -15.38
CA PRO A 233 4.06 15.41 -14.04
C PRO A 233 3.64 14.34 -13.02
N ARG A 234 4.07 14.48 -11.77
CA ARG A 234 3.62 13.62 -10.65
C ARG A 234 2.08 13.62 -10.55
N GLY A 235 1.50 14.80 -10.67
CA GLY A 235 0.08 15.06 -10.46
C GLY A 235 -0.34 14.89 -9.01
N PHE A 236 -1.64 14.83 -8.80
CA PHE A 236 -2.31 14.61 -7.53
C PHE A 236 -3.49 13.65 -7.74
N VAL A 237 -3.97 13.03 -6.67
CA VAL A 237 -5.07 12.07 -6.75
C VAL A 237 -6.34 12.86 -7.03
N PRO A 238 -6.99 12.67 -8.19
CA PRO A 238 -8.24 13.35 -8.48
C PRO A 238 -9.33 12.83 -7.58
N LEU A 239 -10.27 13.69 -7.19
CA LEU A 239 -11.53 13.22 -6.64
C LEU A 239 -12.35 12.53 -7.72
N ALA A 240 -13.02 11.45 -7.34
CA ALA A 240 -14.14 10.95 -8.13
C ALA A 240 -15.28 12.00 -8.18
N PRO A 241 -16.05 12.08 -9.28
CA PRO A 241 -17.21 12.97 -9.37
C PRO A 241 -18.20 12.74 -8.22
N SER A 242 -18.96 13.77 -7.87
CA SER A 242 -19.80 13.97 -6.67
C SER A 242 -20.90 12.94 -6.35
N SER A 243 -20.89 11.77 -6.96
CA SER A 243 -21.77 10.67 -6.58
C SER A 243 -21.21 9.95 -5.35
N PRO A 244 -22.05 9.66 -4.33
CA PRO A 244 -21.60 8.92 -3.17
C PRO A 244 -20.95 7.61 -3.57
N THR A 245 -19.79 7.30 -2.99
CA THR A 245 -19.14 6.02 -3.23
C THR A 245 -20.00 4.90 -2.64
N ALA A 246 -20.36 3.93 -3.48
CA ALA A 246 -20.95 2.68 -3.01
C ALA A 246 -19.85 1.74 -2.52
N PHE A 247 -19.75 1.57 -1.20
CA PHE A 247 -18.87 0.58 -0.58
C PHE A 247 -19.56 -0.80 -0.58
N GLU A 248 -19.49 -1.47 -1.71
CA GLU A 248 -20.08 -2.80 -1.89
C GLU A 248 -19.36 -3.85 -1.02
N PRO A 249 -20.04 -4.54 -0.10
CA PRO A 249 -19.43 -5.60 0.70
C PRO A 249 -18.79 -6.69 -0.17
N GLY A 250 -17.53 -7.05 0.13
CA GLY A 250 -16.74 -8.03 -0.64
C GLY A 250 -16.03 -7.47 -1.88
N ALA A 251 -16.30 -6.21 -2.28
CA ALA A 251 -15.50 -5.53 -3.29
C ALA A 251 -14.11 -5.22 -2.76
N LEU A 252 -13.09 -5.31 -3.62
CA LEU A 252 -11.71 -5.13 -3.20
C LEU A 252 -11.39 -3.67 -2.83
N ALA A 253 -10.62 -3.49 -1.76
CA ALA A 253 -10.08 -2.23 -1.27
C ALA A 253 -8.55 -2.25 -1.38
N LEU A 254 -7.96 -1.21 -1.97
CA LEU A 254 -6.50 -1.09 -2.15
C LEU A 254 -5.95 0.06 -1.31
N VAL A 255 -5.07 -0.23 -0.36
CA VAL A 255 -4.43 0.77 0.49
C VAL A 255 -2.96 0.92 0.10
N VAL A 256 -2.55 2.10 -0.36
CA VAL A 256 -1.16 2.39 -0.73
C VAL A 256 -0.48 3.11 0.44
N GLN A 257 0.52 2.47 1.06
CA GLN A 257 0.93 2.81 2.43
C GLN A 257 2.45 2.77 2.65
N HIS A 258 2.89 3.41 3.74
CA HIS A 258 4.24 3.31 4.31
C HIS A 258 4.23 2.55 5.66
N PRO A 259 3.98 1.23 5.66
CA PRO A 259 3.77 0.47 6.90
C PRO A 259 5.07 0.41 7.72
N LYS A 260 4.96 0.66 9.02
CA LYS A 260 6.07 0.79 9.99
C LYS A 260 7.11 1.83 9.55
N GLY A 261 6.67 2.84 8.78
CA GLY A 261 7.53 3.87 8.17
C GLY A 261 8.45 3.35 7.07
N ARG A 262 8.23 2.14 6.55
CA ARG A 262 9.11 1.51 5.54
C ARG A 262 8.83 2.06 4.13
N PRO A 263 9.67 1.68 3.14
CA PRO A 263 9.35 1.92 1.73
C PRO A 263 7.94 1.46 1.38
N MET A 264 7.34 2.16 0.42
CA MET A 264 5.94 2.02 0.02
C MET A 264 5.53 0.59 -0.29
N GLN A 265 4.32 0.22 0.12
CA GLN A 265 3.68 -1.07 -0.13
C GLN A 265 2.20 -0.88 -0.45
N VAL A 266 1.59 -1.90 -1.05
CA VAL A 266 0.14 -1.95 -1.28
C VAL A 266 -0.45 -3.07 -0.44
N ALA A 267 -1.45 -2.75 0.39
CA ALA A 267 -2.32 -3.74 1.00
C ALA A 267 -3.59 -3.87 0.15
N LEU A 268 -4.09 -5.10 0.06
CA LEU A 268 -5.30 -5.44 -0.66
C LEU A 268 -6.24 -6.15 0.28
N ASP A 269 -7.48 -5.70 0.32
CA ASP A 269 -8.52 -6.30 1.14
C ASP A 269 -9.91 -6.19 0.51
N THR A 270 -10.97 -6.37 1.30
CA THR A 270 -12.37 -6.23 0.91
C THR A 270 -13.13 -5.30 1.85
N PHE A 271 -13.94 -4.42 1.28
CA PHE A 271 -14.91 -3.64 2.04
C PHE A 271 -15.90 -4.57 2.74
N GLN A 272 -16.25 -4.24 3.99
CA GLN A 272 -17.23 -5.00 4.77
C GLN A 272 -18.53 -4.21 4.91
N THR A 273 -18.49 -3.06 5.59
CA THR A 273 -19.69 -2.26 5.83
C THR A 273 -19.34 -0.79 6.08
N VAL A 274 -20.34 0.07 5.95
CA VAL A 274 -20.29 1.48 6.32
C VAL A 274 -21.21 1.69 7.51
N ASN A 275 -20.75 2.46 8.50
CA ASN A 275 -21.57 2.75 9.68
C ASN A 275 -22.77 3.65 9.33
N ARG A 276 -23.75 3.77 10.24
CA ARG A 276 -25.01 4.47 9.95
C ARG A 276 -24.78 5.95 9.63
N SER A 277 -23.83 6.57 10.32
CA SER A 277 -23.47 7.99 10.14
C SER A 277 -22.63 8.24 8.88
N GLN A 278 -22.24 7.19 8.14
CA GLN A 278 -21.36 7.27 6.97
C GLN A 278 -20.00 7.93 7.26
N THR A 279 -19.52 7.81 8.49
CA THR A 279 -18.25 8.39 8.95
C THR A 279 -17.12 7.38 8.98
N ARG A 280 -17.42 6.08 8.98
CA ARG A 280 -16.45 5.00 8.93
C ARG A 280 -16.90 3.90 7.96
N VAL A 281 -15.95 3.40 7.19
CA VAL A 281 -16.07 2.16 6.41
C VAL A 281 -15.05 1.16 6.97
N THR A 282 -15.49 -0.07 7.24
CA THR A 282 -14.65 -1.17 7.70
C THR A 282 -14.21 -2.05 6.54
N TYR A 283 -12.99 -2.57 6.63
CA TYR A 283 -12.42 -3.53 5.69
C TYR A 283 -11.38 -4.40 6.42
N CYS A 284 -11.16 -5.62 5.95
CA CYS A 284 -10.46 -6.65 6.73
C CYS A 284 -8.92 -6.62 6.56
N THR A 285 -8.26 -5.47 6.62
CA THR A 285 -6.83 -5.38 6.20
C THR A 285 -5.79 -5.84 7.22
N ASN A 286 -4.62 -6.21 6.67
CA ASN A 286 -3.36 -6.40 7.40
C ASN A 286 -2.55 -5.09 7.38
N THR A 287 -3.12 -3.96 7.78
CA THR A 287 -2.30 -2.75 7.92
C THR A 287 -1.45 -2.82 9.20
N HIS A 288 -0.41 -2.00 9.24
CA HIS A 288 0.47 -1.89 10.39
C HIS A 288 0.66 -0.41 10.77
N PRO A 289 1.14 -0.11 12.00
CA PRO A 289 1.42 1.26 12.41
C PRO A 289 2.21 2.02 11.35
N GLY A 290 1.83 3.27 11.04
CA GLY A 290 2.39 4.07 9.94
C GLY A 290 1.57 4.04 8.64
N SER A 291 0.54 3.19 8.57
CA SER A 291 -0.41 3.16 7.44
C SER A 291 -1.49 4.24 7.55
N SER A 292 -1.75 4.78 8.75
CA SER A 292 -2.68 5.89 8.96
C SER A 292 -2.39 7.06 8.02
N GLY A 293 -3.44 7.54 7.36
CA GLY A 293 -3.44 8.59 6.36
C GLY A 293 -3.24 8.09 4.93
N SER A 294 -3.18 6.77 4.72
CA SER A 294 -3.06 6.18 3.38
C SER A 294 -4.34 6.37 2.56
N PRO A 295 -4.23 6.59 1.24
CA PRO A 295 -5.39 6.54 0.35
C PRO A 295 -5.89 5.10 0.21
N CYS A 296 -7.21 4.94 0.26
CA CYS A 296 -7.91 3.70 -0.03
C CYS A 296 -8.65 3.83 -1.37
N PHE A 297 -8.38 2.90 -2.28
CA PHE A 297 -8.89 2.88 -3.65
C PHE A 297 -9.81 1.69 -3.94
N THR A 298 -10.72 1.86 -4.88
CA THR A 298 -11.46 0.76 -5.53
C THR A 298 -10.56 -0.01 -6.52
N PRO A 299 -11.02 -1.13 -7.09
CA PRO A 299 -10.32 -1.82 -8.17
C PRO A 299 -10.08 -0.94 -9.40
N ASP A 300 -10.95 0.06 -9.61
CA ASP A 300 -10.84 1.05 -10.69
C ASP A 300 -9.80 2.15 -10.40
N LEU A 301 -9.11 2.05 -9.26
CA LEU A 301 -8.14 3.02 -8.75
C LEU A 301 -8.77 4.40 -8.48
N GLU A 302 -10.04 4.41 -8.09
CA GLU A 302 -10.75 5.60 -7.63
C GLU A 302 -10.58 5.76 -6.13
N LEU A 303 -10.20 6.96 -5.67
CA LEU A 303 -10.00 7.26 -4.26
C LEU A 303 -11.37 7.36 -3.57
N VAL A 304 -11.55 6.58 -2.51
CA VAL A 304 -12.87 6.48 -1.84
C VAL A 304 -12.82 6.69 -0.34
N ALA A 305 -11.67 6.44 0.31
CA ALA A 305 -11.53 6.66 1.74
C ALA A 305 -10.09 7.04 2.13
N LEU A 306 -9.96 7.67 3.29
CA LEU A 306 -8.71 7.90 4.01
C LEU A 306 -8.55 6.80 5.08
N HIS A 307 -7.53 5.97 5.00
CA HIS A 307 -7.28 4.94 6.01
C HIS A 307 -6.95 5.59 7.36
N HIS A 308 -7.63 5.17 8.43
CA HIS A 308 -7.61 5.80 9.76
C HIS A 308 -6.83 4.95 10.77
N SER A 309 -7.35 3.78 11.13
CA SER A 309 -6.78 2.91 12.16
C SER A 309 -7.34 1.49 12.08
N GLY A 310 -6.63 0.54 12.72
CA GLY A 310 -7.15 -0.76 13.15
C GLY A 310 -7.49 -0.76 14.65
N ASP A 311 -7.99 -1.89 15.15
CA ASP A 311 -8.47 -2.07 16.53
C ASP A 311 -7.49 -1.56 17.62
N PRO A 312 -7.93 -0.70 18.57
CA PRO A 312 -7.08 -0.17 19.64
C PRO A 312 -6.65 -1.20 20.69
N ARG A 313 -7.17 -2.44 20.69
CA ARG A 313 -6.81 -3.48 21.67
C ARG A 313 -5.32 -3.89 21.58
N PRO A 314 -4.54 -3.79 22.69
CA PRO A 314 -3.14 -4.23 22.70
C PRO A 314 -3.01 -5.72 22.38
N GLY A 315 -2.19 -6.07 21.39
CA GLY A 315 -1.92 -7.46 21.00
C GLY A 315 -2.93 -8.09 20.03
N HIS A 316 -3.98 -7.36 19.64
CA HIS A 316 -4.89 -7.76 18.57
C HIS A 316 -4.36 -7.21 17.23
N GLU A 317 -3.41 -7.92 16.61
CA GLU A 317 -3.01 -7.71 15.20
C GLU A 317 -3.94 -8.47 14.23
N SER A 318 -5.12 -8.90 14.68
CA SER A 318 -6.08 -9.60 13.82
C SER A 318 -6.71 -8.62 12.84
N ALA A 319 -6.65 -8.95 11.56
CA ALA A 319 -7.10 -8.18 10.41
C ALA A 319 -8.59 -7.79 10.37
N GLU A 320 -9.36 -7.98 11.45
CA GLU A 320 -10.83 -7.98 11.37
C GLU A 320 -11.49 -6.60 11.41
N ASP A 321 -10.78 -5.52 11.77
CA ASP A 321 -11.39 -4.22 12.08
C ASP A 321 -10.59 -2.99 11.58
N ASP A 322 -9.93 -3.06 10.42
CA ASP A 322 -9.32 -1.87 9.82
C ASP A 322 -10.42 -0.92 9.27
N GLU A 323 -10.20 0.38 9.44
CA GLU A 323 -11.18 1.39 9.06
C GLU A 323 -10.63 2.52 8.21
N GLY A 324 -11.53 3.10 7.43
CA GLY A 324 -11.29 4.32 6.67
C GLY A 324 -12.41 5.32 6.88
N ILE A 325 -12.09 6.59 6.65
CA ILE A 325 -13.05 7.67 6.62
C ILE A 325 -13.50 7.86 5.17
N PRO A 326 -14.79 7.68 4.85
CA PRO A 326 -15.30 7.93 3.51
C PRO A 326 -14.97 9.35 3.04
N LEU A 327 -14.47 9.46 1.82
CA LEU A 327 -14.03 10.74 1.25
C LEU A 327 -15.19 11.73 1.10
N ASP A 328 -16.40 11.22 0.87
CA ASP A 328 -17.64 12.02 0.83
C ASP A 328 -17.95 12.68 2.17
N ALA A 329 -17.65 12.02 3.29
CA ALA A 329 -17.81 12.59 4.62
C ALA A 329 -16.81 13.74 4.83
N ILE A 330 -15.56 13.56 4.42
CA ILE A 330 -14.52 14.60 4.46
C ILE A 330 -14.97 15.78 3.60
N ARG A 331 -15.29 15.56 2.31
CA ARG A 331 -15.72 16.61 1.37
C ARG A 331 -16.91 17.39 1.91
N GLY A 332 -17.93 16.71 2.45
CA GLY A 332 -19.12 17.35 3.02
C GLY A 332 -18.87 18.16 4.30
N SER A 333 -17.73 17.98 4.97
CA SER A 333 -17.34 18.78 6.16
C SER A 333 -16.53 20.04 5.82
N LEU A 334 -16.04 20.17 4.58
CA LEU A 334 -15.15 21.26 4.19
C LEU A 334 -15.91 22.56 3.91
N SER A 335 -15.29 23.69 4.26
CA SER A 335 -15.78 25.01 3.89
C SER A 335 -15.63 25.26 2.38
N GLY A 336 -16.48 26.12 1.82
CA GLY A 336 -16.44 26.46 0.39
C GLY A 336 -15.09 27.04 -0.06
N SER A 337 -14.37 27.76 0.80
CA SER A 337 -13.02 28.25 0.48
C SER A 337 -12.00 27.12 0.36
N VAL A 338 -12.10 26.10 1.21
CA VAL A 338 -11.21 24.93 1.14
C VAL A 338 -11.56 24.09 -0.09
N LEU A 339 -12.86 23.88 -0.38
CA LEU A 339 -13.29 23.20 -1.60
C LEU A 339 -12.74 23.87 -2.86
N ARG A 340 -12.82 25.21 -2.97
CA ARG A 340 -12.19 25.96 -4.08
C ARG A 340 -10.69 25.73 -4.17
N ARG A 341 -10.00 25.80 -3.03
CA ARG A 341 -8.54 25.65 -2.99
C ARG A 341 -8.08 24.28 -3.46
N LEU A 342 -8.89 23.26 -3.20
CA LEU A 342 -8.65 21.88 -3.61
C LEU A 342 -9.17 21.57 -5.03
N GLY A 343 -10.01 22.44 -5.62
CA GLY A 343 -10.71 22.14 -6.87
C GLY A 343 -11.80 21.08 -6.71
N TRP A 344 -12.44 21.05 -5.54
CA TRP A 344 -13.45 20.06 -5.13
C TRP A 344 -14.90 20.61 -5.16
N GLU A 345 -15.13 21.76 -5.80
CA GLU A 345 -16.48 22.33 -5.98
C GLU A 345 -17.40 21.44 -6.83
#